data_AF-A0A967JUR2-F1
#
_entry.id   AF-A0A967JUR2-F1
#
_cell.length_a   1.000
_cell.length_b   1.000
_cell.length_c   1.000
_cell.angle_alpha   90.00
_cell.angle_beta   90.00
_cell.angle_gamma   90.00
#
_symmetry.space_group_name_H-M   'P 1'
#
loop_
_entity.id
_entity.type
_entity.pdbx_description
1 polymer ?
#
loop_
_entity_poly.entity_id
_entity_poly.type
_entity_poly.pdbx_seq_one_letter_code
_entity_poly.pdbx_strand_id
1 'polypeptide(L)' 'SHIQYEATIEDPEVFSRPWTISLLLYRHVEPDAQLLEFRCVPFSEKLLYREVLPDTAE' A
#
# COMPACT_ATOMS: atom_id res chain seq x y z
N SER A 1 -15.45 -5.42 13.78
CA SER A 1 -14.80 -4.68 14.88
C SER A 1 -13.71 -3.82 14.30
N HIS A 2 -13.67 -2.53 14.59
CA HIS A 2 -12.67 -1.57 14.09
C HIS A 2 -11.77 -1.11 15.24
N ILE A 3 -10.56 -0.66 14.92
CA ILE A 3 -9.60 -0.15 15.92
C ILE A 3 -9.37 1.33 15.65
N GLN A 4 -9.67 2.18 16.63
CA GLN A 4 -9.21 3.56 16.61
C GLN A 4 -7.72 3.55 16.97
N TYR A 5 -6.87 3.83 15.99
CA TYR A 5 -5.42 3.86 16.18
C TYR A 5 -4.95 5.30 16.27
N GLU A 6 -4.21 5.58 17.34
CA GLU A 6 -3.58 6.87 17.57
C GLU A 6 -2.13 6.67 18.00
N ALA A 7 -1.21 7.40 17.37
CA ALA A 7 0.21 7.34 17.69
C ALA A 7 0.85 8.72 17.55
N THR A 8 1.67 9.10 18.53
CA THR A 8 2.50 10.31 18.46
C THR A 8 3.90 9.93 18.03
N ILE A 9 4.41 10.62 17.01
CA ILE A 9 5.75 10.44 16.46
C ILE A 9 6.61 11.59 16.96
N GLU A 10 7.70 11.26 17.67
CA GLU A 10 8.56 12.23 18.37
C GLU A 10 10.01 12.25 17.85
N ASP A 11 10.28 11.66 16.68
CA ASP A 11 11.64 11.52 16.13
C ASP A 11 12.18 12.87 15.57
N PRO A 12 13.20 13.48 16.22
CA PRO A 12 13.75 14.77 15.80
C PRO A 12 14.79 14.67 14.69
N GLU A 13 15.33 13.49 14.38
CA GLU A 13 16.26 13.31 13.27
C GLU A 13 15.52 13.32 11.92
N VAL A 14 14.25 12.90 11.93
CA VAL A 14 13.41 12.80 10.73
C VAL A 14 12.41 13.97 10.63
N PHE A 15 11.84 14.43 11.75
CA PHE A 15 10.75 15.42 11.75
C PHE A 15 11.10 16.71 12.49
N SER A 16 10.60 17.84 11.98
CA SER A 16 10.85 19.17 12.56
C SER A 16 10.07 19.45 13.85
N ARG A 17 9.02 18.68 14.12
CA ARG A 17 8.22 18.75 15.35
C ARG A 17 7.47 17.43 15.57
N PRO A 18 7.17 17.07 16.84
CA PRO A 18 6.27 15.97 17.14
C PRO A 18 4.89 16.17 16.52
N TRP A 19 4.28 15.08 16.09
CA TRP A 19 2.94 15.09 15.51
C TRP A 19 2.21 13.78 15.79
N THR A 20 0.88 13.82 15.77
CA THR A 20 0.03 12.67 16.07
C THR A 20 -0.75 12.24 14.83
N ILE A 21 -0.70 10.96 14.51
CA ILE A 21 -1.54 10.33 13.50
C ILE A 21 -2.76 9.72 14.17
N SER A 22 -3.95 9.92 13.59
CA SER A 22 -5.19 9.30 14.05
C SER A 22 -5.95 8.75 12.85
N LEU A 23 -6.24 7.45 12.88
CA LEU A 23 -6.91 6.75 11.81
C LEU A 23 -7.73 5.57 12.33
N LEU A 24 -8.72 5.17 11.55
CA LEU A 24 -9.58 4.03 11.84
C LEU A 24 -9.08 2.82 11.06
N LEU A 25 -8.57 1.80 11.76
CA LEU A 25 -8.13 0.55 11.16
C LEU A 25 -9.30 -0.43 11.03
N TYR A 26 -9.57 -0.82 9.79
CA TYR A 26 -10.53 -1.87 9.48
C TYR A 26 -9.80 -3.19 9.35
N ARG A 27 -10.20 -4.16 10.16
CA ARG A 27 -9.72 -5.52 10.05
C ARG A 27 -10.68 -6.32 9.16
N HIS A 28 -10.14 -6.87 8.08
CA HIS A 28 -10.80 -7.94 7.34
C HIS A 28 -10.83 -9.20 8.20
N VAL A 29 -12.02 -9.73 8.45
CA VAL A 29 -12.27 -10.86 9.37
C VAL A 29 -12.90 -12.06 8.66
N GLU A 30 -13.06 -11.97 7.34
CA GLU A 30 -13.60 -13.02 6.51
C GLU A 30 -12.62 -14.22 6.48
N PRO A 31 -13.11 -15.48 6.49
CA PRO A 31 -12.26 -16.68 6.56
C PRO A 31 -11.15 -16.74 5.50
N ASP A 32 -11.41 -16.18 4.32
CA ASP A 32 -10.50 -16.19 3.17
C ASP A 32 -10.01 -14.78 2.79
N ALA A 33 -9.95 -13.86 3.77
CA ALA A 33 -9.40 -12.53 3.53
C ALA A 33 -7.92 -12.63 3.13
N GLN A 34 -7.60 -12.21 1.90
CA GLN A 34 -6.24 -12.20 1.37
C GLN A 34 -5.80 -10.77 1.05
N LEU A 35 -4.56 -10.44 1.39
CA LEU A 35 -3.89 -9.26 0.86
C LEU A 35 -3.54 -9.53 -0.60
N LEU A 36 -4.20 -8.82 -1.52
CA LEU A 36 -3.87 -8.92 -2.93
C LEU A 36 -2.49 -8.30 -3.17
N GLU A 37 -1.56 -9.11 -3.65
CA GLU A 37 -0.27 -8.62 -4.13
C GLU A 37 -0.46 -7.92 -5.47
N PHE A 38 -0.34 -6.60 -5.49
CA PHE A 38 -0.27 -5.85 -6.73
C PHE A 38 1.17 -5.84 -7.25
N ARG A 39 1.46 -6.68 -8.25
CA ARG A 39 2.75 -6.65 -8.94
C ARG A 39 2.79 -5.45 -9.90
N CYS A 40 3.17 -4.30 -9.36
CA CYS A 40 3.17 -3.02 -10.07
C CYS A 40 3.96 -3.07 -11.39
N VAL A 41 5.19 -3.59 -11.38
CA VAL A 41 6.05 -3.61 -12.58
C VAL A 41 5.45 -4.46 -13.70
N PRO A 42 5.17 -5.77 -13.53
CA PRO A 42 4.55 -6.58 -14.59
C PRO A 42 3.21 -6.02 -15.11
N PHE A 43 2.43 -5.38 -14.24
CA PHE A 43 1.14 -4.80 -14.63
C PHE A 43 1.31 -3.49 -15.41
N SER A 44 2.23 -2.62 -14.97
CA SER A 44 2.49 -1.32 -15.59
C SER A 44 3.28 -1.44 -16.89
N GLU A 45 4.12 -2.47 -17.07
CA GLU A 45 4.90 -2.68 -18.29
C GLU A 45 3.99 -2.87 -19.52
N LYS A 46 2.91 -3.64 -19.38
CA LYS A 46 1.92 -3.82 -20.46
C LYS A 46 1.18 -2.51 -20.81
N LEU A 47 1.06 -1.58 -19.86
CA LEU A 47 0.47 -0.24 -20.08
C LEU A 47 1.46 0.74 -20.72
N LEU A 48 2.71 0.74 -20.26
CA LEU A 48 3.74 1.72 -20.64
C LEU A 48 4.47 1.35 -21.94
N TYR A 49 4.71 0.05 -22.17
CA TYR A 49 5.57 -0.43 -23.25
C TYR A 49 4.83 -1.27 -24.29
N ARG A 50 3.50 -1.16 -24.36
CA ARG A 50 2.63 -1.92 -25.26
C ARG A 50 3.14 -1.96 -26.71
N GLU A 51 3.66 -0.83 -27.20
CA GLU A 51 4.09 -0.68 -28.59
C GLU A 51 5.49 -1.27 -28.87
N VAL A 52 6.25 -1.58 -27.81
CA VAL A 52 7.66 -2.00 -27.90
C VAL A 52 7.83 -3.46 -27.48
N LEU A 53 6.88 -4.02 -26.73
CA LEU A 53 6.87 -5.41 -26.33
C LEU A 53 6.46 -6.32 -27.51
N PRO A 54 7.19 -7.41 -27.79
CA PRO A 54 6.78 -8.40 -28.79
C PRO A 54 5.49 -9.11 -28.36
N ASP A 55 4.66 -9.51 -29.33
CA ASP A 55 3.32 -10.12 -29.14
C ASP A 55 3.29 -11.44 -28.31
N THR A 56 4.42 -11.90 -27.79
CA THR A 56 4.59 -13.19 -27.09
C THR A 56 4.68 -13.10 -25.57
N ALA A 57 4.37 -11.95 -24.95
CA ALA A 57 4.40 -11.83 -23.50
C ALA A 57 3.08 -12.32 -22.84
N GLU A 58 3.01 -13.62 -22.55
CA GLU A 58 2.00 -14.20 -21.63
C GLU A 58 2.04 -13.51 -20.25
#